data_AF-A0A7W9SHE3-F1
#
_entry.id   AF-A0A7W9SHE3-F1
#
_cell.length_a   1.000
_cell.length_b   1.000
_cell.length_c   1.000
_cell.angle_alpha   90.00
_cell.angle_beta   90.00
_cell.angle_gamma   90.00
#
_symmetry.space_group_name_H-M   'P 1'
#
loop_
_entity.id
_entity.type
_entity.pdbx_description
1 polymer ?
#
loop_
_entity_poly.entity_id
_entity_poly.type
_entity_poly.pdbx_seq_one_letter_code
_entity_poly.pdbx_strand_id
1 'polypeptide(L)'
;MEEHLASMKRHPEDKALTKTMINNYAKNKILPPPVGKRYNKNHMLILLLIYYYKSMLSLSDIRTVVDPLAENYFSLHSKPRLTDIYEEIFSFANGEMQSLVEDLEKKFQTANSSFSEQDPAFANLEESEREQLQSFSFLSLLAFDVYLKKQLMEKIVDRMEESQKKRKRKKK
;
A
#
# COMPACT_ATOMS: atom_id res chain seq x y z
N MET A 1 4.97 -14.48 13.82
CA MET A 1 4.86 -13.36 12.84
C MET A 1 3.77 -13.65 11.82
N GLU A 2 3.76 -14.82 11.16
CA GLU A 2 2.62 -15.17 10.27
C GLU A 2 1.28 -15.25 11.01
N GLU A 3 1.24 -15.81 12.22
CA GLU A 3 0.01 -15.85 13.04
C GLU A 3 -0.55 -14.45 13.36
N HIS A 4 0.32 -13.48 13.63
CA HIS A 4 -0.07 -12.09 13.91
C HIS A 4 -0.48 -11.30 12.66
N LEU A 5 -0.22 -11.84 11.46
CA LEU A 5 -0.60 -11.25 10.17
C LEU A 5 -1.69 -12.08 9.47
N ALA A 6 -2.26 -13.08 10.14
CA ALA A 6 -3.24 -13.99 9.54
C ALA A 6 -4.51 -13.26 9.09
N SER A 7 -4.94 -12.24 9.85
CA SER A 7 -6.08 -11.39 9.50
C SER A 7 -5.86 -10.53 8.25
N MET A 8 -4.62 -10.39 7.78
CA MET A 8 -4.28 -9.63 6.57
C MET A 8 -4.22 -10.50 5.31
N LYS A 9 -4.44 -11.82 5.44
CA LYS A 9 -4.48 -12.74 4.31
C LYS A 9 -5.85 -12.74 3.65
N ARG A 10 -5.90 -12.81 2.32
CA ARG A 10 -7.15 -13.00 1.58
C ARG A 10 -7.64 -14.44 1.72
N HIS A 11 -6.70 -15.39 1.64
CA HIS A 11 -6.95 -16.80 1.86
C HIS A 11 -5.98 -17.41 2.89
N PRO A 12 -6.38 -18.42 3.68
CA PRO A 12 -5.54 -19.00 4.74
C PRO A 12 -4.14 -19.44 4.29
N GLU A 13 -4.04 -19.96 3.08
CA GLU A 13 -2.83 -20.45 2.41
C GLU A 13 -1.88 -19.34 1.93
N ASP A 14 -2.34 -18.09 1.85
CA ASP A 14 -1.50 -16.97 1.46
C ASP A 14 -0.35 -16.78 2.46
N LYS A 15 0.84 -16.43 1.96
CA LYS A 15 2.01 -16.18 2.81
C LYS A 15 2.11 -14.69 3.13
N ALA A 16 2.09 -14.36 4.42
CA ALA A 16 2.19 -12.97 4.87
C ALA A 16 3.66 -12.47 4.80
N LEU A 17 4.49 -12.92 5.73
CA LEU A 17 5.94 -12.69 5.76
C LEU A 17 6.65 -13.97 6.22
N THR A 18 7.28 -14.67 5.27
CA THR A 18 8.05 -15.88 5.60
C THR A 18 9.44 -15.54 6.12
N LYS A 19 10.06 -16.46 6.87
CA LYS A 19 11.46 -16.35 7.29
C LYS A 19 12.41 -16.13 6.10
N THR A 20 12.14 -16.77 4.96
CA THR A 20 12.91 -16.61 3.72
C THR A 20 12.80 -15.18 3.17
N MET A 21 11.60 -14.60 3.15
CA MET A 21 11.40 -13.20 2.73
C MET A 21 12.17 -12.23 3.63
N ILE A 22 12.05 -12.40 4.95
CA ILE A 22 12.76 -11.55 5.93
C ILE A 22 14.28 -11.64 5.73
N ASN A 23 14.81 -12.85 5.57
CA ASN A 23 16.23 -13.06 5.29
C ASN A 23 16.65 -12.43 3.96
N ASN A 24 15.80 -12.49 2.93
CA ASN A 24 16.06 -11.84 1.64
C ASN A 24 16.09 -10.31 1.78
N TYR A 25 15.21 -9.72 2.59
CA TYR A 25 15.24 -8.27 2.84
C TYR A 25 16.50 -7.83 3.60
N ALA A 26 16.94 -8.60 4.59
CA ALA A 26 18.19 -8.35 5.30
C ALA A 26 19.41 -8.51 4.37
N LYS A 27 19.47 -9.59 3.58
CA LYS A 27 20.57 -9.87 2.63
C LYS A 27 20.68 -8.79 1.56
N ASN A 28 19.54 -8.32 1.05
CA ASN A 28 19.50 -7.24 0.09
C ASN A 28 19.67 -5.85 0.74
N LYS A 29 19.87 -5.73 2.06
CA LYS A 29 20.03 -4.44 2.75
C LYS A 29 18.82 -3.51 2.61
N ILE A 30 17.62 -4.06 2.54
CA ILE A 30 16.36 -3.30 2.60
C ILE A 30 15.90 -3.20 4.07
N LEU A 31 16.19 -4.25 4.84
CA LEU A 31 16.06 -4.24 6.29
C LEU A 31 17.46 -4.19 6.91
N PRO A 32 17.72 -3.33 7.91
CA PRO A 32 18.97 -3.40 8.68
C PRO A 32 19.22 -4.80 9.27
N PRO A 33 20.50 -5.22 9.41
CA PRO A 33 20.81 -6.55 9.91
C PRO A 33 20.41 -6.70 11.39
N PRO A 34 20.03 -7.91 11.82
CA PRO A 34 19.63 -8.16 13.21
C PRO A 34 20.78 -7.89 14.19
N VAL A 35 20.44 -7.35 15.36
CA VAL A 35 21.40 -7.09 16.45
C VAL A 35 21.51 -8.36 17.29
N GLY A 36 22.70 -8.98 17.33
CA GLY A 36 22.92 -10.19 18.12
C GLY A 36 21.98 -11.35 17.74
N LYS A 37 21.69 -11.52 16.43
CA LYS A 37 20.73 -12.49 15.87
C LYS A 37 19.25 -12.22 16.20
N ARG A 38 18.92 -11.08 16.82
CA ARG A 38 17.54 -10.71 17.16
C ARG A 38 17.08 -9.48 16.38
N TYR A 39 15.81 -9.51 15.97
CA TYR A 39 15.12 -8.35 15.41
C TYR A 39 14.44 -7.57 16.54
N ASN A 40 14.65 -6.27 16.59
CA ASN A 40 14.04 -5.38 17.59
C ASN A 40 12.76 -4.70 17.05
N LYS A 41 12.13 -3.85 17.88
CA LYS A 41 10.90 -3.11 17.51
C LYS A 41 11.02 -2.33 16.19
N ASN A 42 12.14 -1.65 15.96
CA ASN A 42 12.34 -0.87 14.73
C ASN A 42 12.48 -1.78 13.49
N HIS A 43 13.04 -2.98 13.62
CA HIS A 43 12.99 -3.97 12.53
C HIS A 43 11.55 -4.41 12.23
N MET A 44 10.72 -4.61 13.26
CA MET A 44 9.32 -5.00 13.07
C MET A 44 8.52 -3.92 12.34
N LEU A 45 8.75 -2.66 12.71
CA LEU A 45 8.15 -1.53 12.01
C LEU A 45 8.57 -1.55 10.53
N ILE A 46 9.87 -1.52 10.22
CA ILE A 46 10.32 -1.55 8.81
C ILE A 46 9.75 -2.74 8.02
N LEU A 47 9.69 -3.94 8.63
CA LEU A 47 9.05 -5.10 8.01
C LEU A 47 7.55 -4.90 7.73
N LEU A 48 6.82 -4.22 8.61
CA LEU A 48 5.42 -3.88 8.41
C LEU A 48 5.24 -2.91 7.24
N LEU A 49 6.10 -1.88 7.09
CA LEU A 49 6.08 -1.01 5.91
C LEU A 49 6.40 -1.77 4.62
N ILE A 50 7.41 -2.64 4.64
CA ILE A 50 7.75 -3.48 3.48
C ILE A 50 6.54 -4.35 3.11
N TYR A 51 5.89 -4.97 4.08
CA TYR A 51 4.71 -5.79 3.85
C TYR A 51 3.54 -4.97 3.31
N TYR A 52 3.32 -3.77 3.83
CA TYR A 52 2.28 -2.85 3.38
C TYR A 52 2.46 -2.45 1.89
N TYR A 53 3.69 -2.12 1.50
CA TYR A 53 3.97 -1.67 0.13
C TYR A 53 4.16 -2.81 -0.89
N LYS A 54 4.44 -4.06 -0.48
CA LYS A 54 4.85 -5.15 -1.39
C LYS A 54 3.83 -5.46 -2.51
N SER A 55 2.54 -5.22 -2.29
CA SER A 55 1.50 -5.47 -3.29
C SER A 55 1.32 -4.30 -4.27
N MET A 56 1.89 -3.14 -3.95
CA MET A 56 1.67 -1.88 -4.68
C MET A 56 2.92 -1.40 -5.41
N LEU A 57 4.10 -1.63 -4.83
CA LEU A 57 5.38 -1.09 -5.29
C LEU A 57 6.39 -2.19 -5.59
N SER A 58 7.33 -1.91 -6.50
CA SER A 58 8.44 -2.83 -6.76
C SER A 58 9.41 -2.87 -5.58
N LEU A 59 10.27 -3.90 -5.52
CA LEU A 59 11.28 -3.98 -4.46
C LEU A 59 12.28 -2.81 -4.48
N SER A 60 12.55 -2.27 -5.67
CA SER A 60 13.41 -1.08 -5.84
C SER A 60 12.75 0.15 -5.24
N ASP A 61 11.45 0.33 -5.51
CA ASP A 61 10.67 1.46 -5.00
C ASP A 61 10.54 1.43 -3.48
N ILE A 62 10.29 0.23 -2.93
CA ILE A 62 10.23 0.01 -1.48
C ILE A 62 11.56 0.40 -0.84
N ARG A 63 12.70 0.06 -1.46
CA ARG A 63 14.01 0.49 -0.97
C ARG A 63 14.12 2.02 -0.97
N THR A 64 13.74 2.68 -2.07
CA THR A 64 13.76 4.15 -2.15
C THR A 64 12.98 4.82 -1.02
N VAL A 65 11.84 4.22 -0.62
CA VAL A 65 11.01 4.68 0.50
C VAL A 65 11.64 4.37 1.87
N VAL A 66 12.18 3.15 2.05
CA VAL A 66 12.65 2.64 3.35
C VAL A 66 14.04 3.12 3.72
N ASP A 67 14.96 3.27 2.76
CA ASP A 67 16.36 3.62 3.04
C ASP A 67 16.50 4.91 3.86
N PRO A 68 15.80 6.03 3.55
CA PRO A 68 15.85 7.23 4.39
C PRO A 68 15.35 7.01 5.82
N LEU A 69 14.36 6.14 6.00
CA LEU A 69 13.84 5.81 7.34
C LEU A 69 14.86 4.99 8.13
N ALA A 70 15.47 4.00 7.47
CA ALA A 70 16.50 3.17 8.05
C ALA A 70 17.78 3.96 8.40
N GLU A 71 18.20 4.89 7.55
CA GLU A 71 19.40 5.70 7.76
C GLU A 71 19.21 6.73 8.89
N ASN A 72 18.05 7.39 8.97
CA ASN A 72 17.87 8.56 9.83
C ASN A 72 17.10 8.26 11.13
N TYR A 73 16.25 7.23 11.16
CA TYR A 73 15.28 7.01 12.25
C TYR A 73 15.30 5.60 12.83
N PHE A 74 16.24 4.74 12.41
CA PHE A 74 16.32 3.36 12.91
C PHE A 74 16.92 3.23 14.31
N SER A 75 17.73 4.20 14.74
CA SER A 75 18.26 4.22 16.11
C SER A 75 17.13 4.35 17.13
N LEU A 76 17.20 3.59 18.23
CA LEU A 76 16.26 3.74 19.35
C LEU A 76 16.32 5.12 20.01
N HIS A 77 17.41 5.86 19.78
CA HIS A 77 17.62 7.21 20.31
C HIS A 77 17.35 8.31 19.28
N SER A 78 16.90 7.96 18.07
CA SER A 78 16.52 8.96 17.05
C SER A 78 15.34 9.81 17.51
N LYS A 79 15.30 11.07 17.06
CA LYS A 79 14.16 11.98 17.25
C LYS A 79 13.80 12.65 15.91
N PRO A 80 12.56 12.51 15.42
CA PRO A 80 11.50 11.63 15.94
C PRO A 80 11.89 10.15 15.90
N ARG A 81 11.27 9.33 16.76
CA ARG A 81 11.43 7.87 16.70
C ARG A 81 10.60 7.32 15.55
N LEU A 82 10.98 6.14 15.05
CA LEU A 82 10.19 5.45 14.03
C LEU A 82 8.74 5.19 14.47
N THR A 83 8.48 4.97 15.76
CA THR A 83 7.11 4.85 16.30
C THR A 83 6.30 6.13 16.13
N ASP A 84 6.92 7.27 16.39
CA ASP A 84 6.25 8.57 16.35
C ASP A 84 5.85 8.90 14.90
N ILE A 85 6.70 8.54 13.93
CA ILE A 85 6.40 8.66 12.50
C ILE A 85 5.20 7.78 12.12
N TYR A 86 5.10 6.57 12.64
CA TYR A 86 3.97 5.69 12.35
C TYR A 86 2.69 6.24 12.96
N GLU A 87 2.72 6.62 14.23
CA GLU A 87 1.57 7.18 14.94
C GLU A 87 1.04 8.43 14.22
N GLU A 88 1.92 9.29 13.73
CA GLU A 88 1.54 10.45 12.90
C GLU A 88 0.81 10.01 11.62
N ILE A 89 1.38 9.09 10.84
CA ILE A 89 0.75 8.60 9.60
C ILE A 89 -0.62 7.96 9.87
N PHE A 90 -0.71 7.15 10.92
CA PHE A 90 -1.95 6.45 11.27
C PHE A 90 -2.99 7.35 11.94
N SER A 91 -2.61 8.52 12.47
CA SER A 91 -3.56 9.47 13.06
C SER A 91 -4.62 9.95 12.06
N PHE A 92 -4.28 9.96 10.77
CA PHE A 92 -5.18 10.35 9.67
C PHE A 92 -6.06 9.20 9.16
N ALA A 93 -5.80 7.95 9.56
CA ALA A 93 -6.41 6.77 8.96
C ALA A 93 -7.94 6.75 9.08
N ASN A 94 -8.50 7.20 10.21
CA ASN A 94 -9.95 7.20 10.42
C ASN A 94 -10.65 8.22 9.51
N GLY A 95 -10.08 9.42 9.36
CA GLY A 95 -10.66 10.46 8.49
C GLY A 95 -10.59 10.07 7.01
N GLU A 96 -9.48 9.48 6.60
CA GLU A 96 -9.32 8.91 5.25
C GLU A 96 -10.31 7.77 5.00
N MET A 97 -10.52 6.89 5.99
CA MET A 97 -11.48 5.79 5.87
C MET A 97 -12.92 6.30 5.69
N GLN A 98 -13.34 7.29 6.48
CA GLN A 98 -14.68 7.86 6.37
C GLN A 98 -14.91 8.51 5.00
N SER A 99 -13.95 9.32 4.54
CA SER A 99 -14.01 9.96 3.22
C SER A 99 -14.07 8.94 2.08
N LEU A 100 -13.33 7.83 2.22
CA LEU A 100 -13.36 6.74 1.26
C LEU A 100 -14.73 6.04 1.22
N VAL A 101 -15.36 5.78 2.37
CA VAL A 101 -16.68 5.14 2.42
C VAL A 101 -17.72 5.99 1.68
N GLU A 102 -17.74 7.30 1.92
CA GLU A 102 -18.67 8.22 1.22
C GLU A 102 -18.44 8.25 -0.30
N ASP A 103 -17.19 8.17 -0.76
CA ASP A 103 -16.85 8.09 -2.18
C ASP A 103 -17.27 6.75 -2.81
N LEU A 104 -17.09 5.65 -2.08
CA LEU A 104 -17.51 4.31 -2.52
C LEU A 104 -19.03 4.21 -2.68
N GLU A 105 -19.80 4.79 -1.75
CA GLU A 105 -21.26 4.84 -1.85
C GLU A 105 -21.72 5.58 -3.12
N LYS A 106 -21.10 6.72 -3.43
CA LYS A 106 -21.41 7.48 -4.66
C LYS A 106 -21.07 6.69 -5.92
N LYS A 107 -19.94 5.98 -5.94
CA LYS A 107 -19.55 5.12 -7.07
C LYS A 107 -20.49 3.94 -7.22
N PHE A 108 -20.93 3.34 -6.13
CA PHE A 108 -21.90 2.25 -6.14
C PHE A 108 -23.25 2.71 -6.70
N GLN A 109 -23.77 3.86 -6.24
CA GLN A 109 -25.00 4.45 -6.78
C GLN A 109 -24.89 4.79 -8.27
N THR A 110 -23.74 5.34 -8.68
CA THR A 110 -23.45 5.65 -10.09
C THR A 110 -23.46 4.38 -10.95
N ALA A 111 -22.81 3.31 -10.48
CA ALA A 111 -22.80 2.02 -11.16
C ALA A 111 -24.21 1.40 -11.25
N ASN A 112 -25.00 1.43 -10.17
CA ASN A 112 -26.38 0.92 -10.18
C ASN A 112 -27.35 1.74 -11.02
N SER A 113 -27.02 3.00 -11.31
CA SER A 113 -27.81 3.85 -12.22
C SER A 113 -27.37 3.70 -13.69
N SER A 114 -26.30 2.92 -13.95
CA SER A 114 -25.79 2.67 -15.30
C SER A 114 -26.56 1.54 -16.00
N PHE A 115 -26.43 1.46 -17.32
CA PHE A 115 -27.17 0.51 -18.17
C PHE A 115 -28.67 0.59 -17.92
N SER A 116 -29.25 1.80 -17.88
CA SER A 116 -30.67 2.02 -17.61
C SER A 116 -31.55 1.55 -18.78
N GLU A 117 -32.75 1.05 -18.48
CA GLU A 117 -33.80 0.76 -19.48
C GLU A 117 -34.20 1.98 -20.32
N GLN A 118 -33.97 3.18 -19.78
CA GLN A 118 -34.26 4.45 -20.46
C GLN A 118 -33.29 4.71 -21.62
N ASP A 119 -32.13 4.05 -21.64
CA ASP A 119 -31.18 4.10 -22.75
C ASP A 119 -31.57 3.06 -23.82
N PRO A 120 -31.85 3.47 -25.07
CA PRO A 120 -32.21 2.54 -26.15
C PRO A 120 -31.18 1.43 -26.38
N ALA A 121 -29.91 1.64 -26.04
CA ALA A 121 -28.87 0.62 -26.15
C ALA A 121 -29.02 -0.52 -25.14
N PHE A 122 -29.72 -0.29 -24.03
CA PHE A 122 -29.84 -1.21 -22.88
C PHE A 122 -31.29 -1.53 -22.50
N ALA A 123 -32.27 -1.04 -23.29
CA ALA A 123 -33.70 -1.21 -23.04
C ALA A 123 -34.15 -2.68 -23.00
N ASN A 124 -33.49 -3.56 -23.78
CA ASN A 124 -33.88 -4.97 -23.92
C ASN A 124 -33.02 -5.93 -23.06
N LEU A 125 -32.17 -5.42 -22.16
CA LEU A 125 -31.40 -6.28 -21.26
C LEU A 125 -32.32 -6.99 -20.27
N GLU A 126 -32.07 -8.27 -20.03
CA GLU A 126 -32.67 -8.96 -18.90
C GLU A 126 -32.13 -8.39 -17.58
N GLU A 127 -32.95 -8.41 -16.51
CA GLU A 127 -32.56 -7.79 -15.24
C GLU A 127 -31.29 -8.41 -14.64
N SER A 128 -31.12 -9.74 -14.75
CA SER A 128 -29.90 -10.41 -14.30
C SER A 128 -28.66 -10.00 -15.10
N GLU A 129 -28.81 -9.71 -16.40
CA GLU A 129 -27.69 -9.21 -17.21
C GLU A 129 -27.36 -7.77 -16.82
N ARG A 130 -28.38 -6.95 -16.55
CA ARG A 130 -28.22 -5.57 -16.06
C ARG A 130 -27.45 -5.54 -14.74
N GLU A 131 -27.85 -6.35 -13.75
CA GLU A 131 -27.16 -6.45 -12.46
C GLU A 131 -25.68 -6.87 -12.60
N GLN A 132 -25.39 -7.80 -13.52
CA GLN A 132 -24.01 -8.20 -13.82
C GLN A 132 -23.19 -7.06 -14.42
N LEU A 133 -23.75 -6.32 -15.38
CA LEU A 133 -23.08 -5.17 -15.99
C LEU A 133 -22.86 -4.02 -14.99
N GLN A 134 -23.82 -3.76 -14.11
CA GLN A 134 -23.67 -2.77 -13.03
C GLN A 134 -22.60 -3.19 -12.02
N SER A 135 -22.54 -4.47 -11.65
CA SER A 135 -21.47 -5.03 -10.82
C SER A 135 -20.09 -4.88 -11.49
N PHE A 136 -20.01 -5.16 -12.79
CA PHE A 136 -18.80 -4.97 -13.59
C PHE A 136 -18.38 -3.49 -13.66
N SER A 137 -19.34 -2.58 -13.79
CA SER A 137 -19.12 -1.13 -13.77
C SER A 137 -18.55 -0.67 -12.44
N PHE A 138 -19.14 -1.11 -11.32
CA PHE A 138 -18.61 -0.78 -10.00
C PHE A 138 -17.19 -1.32 -9.82
N LEU A 139 -16.95 -2.60 -10.16
CA LEU A 139 -15.61 -3.19 -10.13
C LEU A 139 -14.61 -2.40 -10.96
N SER A 140 -15.02 -1.92 -12.14
CA SER A 140 -14.17 -1.12 -13.04
C SER A 140 -13.84 0.25 -12.44
N LEU A 141 -14.78 0.91 -11.76
CA LEU A 141 -14.53 2.17 -11.06
C LEU A 141 -13.50 1.98 -9.93
N LEU A 142 -13.63 0.91 -9.13
CA LEU A 142 -12.66 0.57 -8.09
C LEU A 142 -11.27 0.27 -8.67
N ALA A 143 -11.22 -0.50 -9.75
CA ALA A 143 -9.97 -0.83 -10.43
C ALA A 143 -9.28 0.43 -10.98
N PHE A 144 -10.06 1.37 -11.51
CA PHE A 144 -9.55 2.65 -12.00
C PHE A 144 -8.95 3.51 -10.88
N ASP A 145 -9.59 3.58 -9.71
CA ASP A 145 -9.01 4.27 -8.55
C ASP A 145 -7.67 3.68 -8.12
N VAL A 146 -7.61 2.35 -8.01
CA VAL A 146 -6.39 1.63 -7.62
C VAL A 146 -5.29 1.88 -8.65
N TYR A 147 -5.62 1.85 -9.94
CA TYR A 147 -4.68 2.16 -11.02
C TYR A 147 -4.12 3.58 -10.90
N LEU A 148 -4.98 4.60 -10.76
CA LEU A 148 -4.55 5.99 -10.64
C LEU A 148 -3.71 6.23 -9.38
N LYS A 149 -4.15 5.69 -8.23
CA LYS A 149 -3.41 5.80 -6.96
C LYS A 149 -2.03 5.14 -7.08
N LYS A 150 -1.94 3.97 -7.70
CA LYS A 150 -0.67 3.29 -7.95
C LYS A 150 0.26 4.13 -8.83
N GLN A 151 -0.25 4.67 -9.94
CA GLN A 151 0.54 5.56 -10.82
C GLN A 151 1.05 6.81 -10.08
N LEU A 152 0.23 7.37 -9.18
CA LEU A 152 0.65 8.49 -8.35
C LEU A 152 1.74 8.09 -7.35
N MET A 153 1.59 6.93 -6.70
CA MET A 153 2.60 6.40 -5.77
C MET A 153 3.95 6.22 -6.48
N GLU A 154 3.97 5.59 -7.65
CA GLU A 154 5.18 5.39 -8.46
C GLU A 154 5.84 6.74 -8.80
N LYS A 155 5.07 7.74 -9.26
CA LYS A 155 5.60 9.10 -9.53
C LYS A 155 6.17 9.80 -8.30
N ILE A 156 5.59 9.59 -7.12
CA ILE A 156 6.12 10.14 -5.87
C ILE A 156 7.47 9.49 -5.56
N VAL A 157 7.58 8.17 -5.72
CA VAL A 157 8.83 7.44 -5.51
C VAL A 157 9.91 7.91 -6.48
N ASP A 158 9.60 8.11 -7.76
CA ASP A 158 10.54 8.63 -8.75
C ASP A 158 11.15 9.98 -8.30
N ARG A 159 10.29 10.89 -7.81
CA ARG A 159 10.73 12.19 -7.28
C ARG A 159 11.59 12.06 -6.02
N MET A 160 11.28 11.09 -5.16
CA MET A 160 12.11 10.78 -3.99
C MET A 160 13.50 10.31 -4.42
N GLU A 161 13.57 9.39 -5.39
CA GLU A 161 14.81 8.85 -5.92
C GLU A 161 15.69 9.94 -6.55
N GLU A 162 15.11 10.82 -7.37
CA GLU A 162 15.81 11.97 -7.95
C GLU A 162 16.40 12.89 -6.88
N SER A 163 15.63 13.17 -5.83
CA SER A 163 16.04 14.03 -4.72
C SER A 163 17.21 13.41 -3.94
N GLN A 164 17.17 12.09 -3.72
CA GLN A 164 18.26 11.35 -3.10
C GLN A 164 19.53 11.36 -3.97
N LYS A 165 19.41 11.15 -5.28
CA LYS A 165 20.52 11.23 -6.25
C LYS A 165 21.17 12.62 -6.23
N LYS A 166 20.38 13.70 -6.22
CA LYS A 166 20.85 15.09 -6.11
C LYS A 166 21.61 15.34 -4.80
N ARG A 167 21.11 14.84 -3.67
CA ARG A 167 21.78 14.94 -2.36
C ARG A 167 23.13 14.21 -2.33
N LYS A 168 23.21 13.00 -2.90
CA LYS A 168 24.46 12.22 -2.96
C LYS A 168 25.51 12.91 -3.85
N ARG A 169 25.10 13.55 -4.95
CA ARG A 169 26.00 14.35 -5.81
C ARG A 169 26.57 15.58 -5.10
N LYS A 170 25.81 16.25 -4.23
CA LYS A 170 26.29 17.43 -3.47
C LYS A 170 27.23 17.08 -2.31
N LYS A 171 27.30 15.81 -1.90
CA LYS A 171 28.17 15.32 -0.82
C LYS A 171 29.50 14.71 -1.32
N LYS A 172 29.67 14.61 -2.64
CA LYS A 172 30.92 14.21 -3.30
C LYS A 172 31.62 15.46 -3.81
#